data_AF-A0A9E3VS72-F1
#
_entry.id   AF-A0A9E3VS72-F1
#
_cell.length_a   1.000
_cell.length_b   1.000
_cell.length_c   1.000
_cell.angle_alpha   90.00
_cell.angle_beta   90.00
_cell.angle_gamma   90.00
#
_symmetry.space_group_name_H-M   'P 1'
#
loop_
_entity.id
_entity.type
_entity.pdbx_description
1 polymer ?
#
loop_
_entity_poly.entity_id
_entity_poly.type
_entity_poly.pdbx_seq_one_letter_code
_entity_poly.pdbx_strand_id
1 'polypeptide(L)'
;MSEPEPRQDPWALAAALLWLVFLCVGYVPEEVFAFLRAQGRVVTQDAMVNSPYLITMGFSLYIGYFAYQRCRESGLGSADCQARALQVGILGLLAFLNIPLQTLFEASQIPVPRLRTLVYGIFLAKSMAWLYLCGLMFRYYVLRNANVFGDLASLFPSSHTADEELETLGRTNSVAWIDPSDSESGVRDEKSSAVENDR
;
A
#
# COMPACT_ATOMS: atom_id res chain seq x y z
N MET A 1 -2.17 -34.49 -7.23
CA MET A 1 -3.12 -33.35 -7.15
C MET A 1 -2.76 -32.46 -8.33
N SER A 2 -3.49 -32.57 -9.45
CA SER A 2 -3.21 -31.78 -10.65
C SER A 2 -3.55 -30.32 -10.37
N GLU A 3 -2.57 -29.43 -10.47
CA GLU A 3 -2.85 -28.00 -10.38
C GLU A 3 -3.84 -27.64 -11.49
N PRO A 4 -4.92 -26.90 -11.17
CA PRO A 4 -5.90 -26.51 -12.17
C PRO A 4 -5.20 -25.66 -13.24
N GLU A 5 -5.43 -25.99 -14.52
CA GLU A 5 -4.88 -25.19 -15.61
C GLU A 5 -5.28 -23.72 -15.45
N PRO A 6 -4.37 -22.77 -15.73
CA PRO A 6 -4.66 -21.35 -15.64
C PRO A 6 -5.70 -20.96 -16.70
N ARG A 7 -6.98 -21.06 -16.34
CA ARG A 7 -8.09 -20.62 -17.19
C ARG A 7 -7.96 -19.12 -17.42
N GLN A 8 -7.65 -18.71 -18.63
CA GLN A 8 -7.60 -17.30 -19.01
C GLN A 8 -8.97 -16.66 -18.74
N ASP A 9 -8.99 -15.63 -17.90
CA ASP A 9 -10.21 -14.86 -17.63
C ASP A 9 -10.17 -13.59 -18.49
N PRO A 10 -11.03 -13.48 -19.51
CA PRO A 10 -11.05 -12.31 -20.39
C PRO A 10 -11.34 -11.01 -19.61
N TRP A 11 -12.01 -11.09 -18.47
CA TRP A 11 -12.28 -9.92 -17.62
C TRP A 11 -11.01 -9.36 -16.99
N ALA A 12 -10.08 -10.22 -16.56
CA ALA A 12 -8.79 -9.78 -16.03
C ALA A 12 -7.97 -9.04 -17.09
N LEU A 13 -7.99 -9.52 -18.34
CA LEU A 13 -7.34 -8.83 -19.45
C LEU A 13 -8.01 -7.49 -19.77
N ALA A 14 -9.35 -7.44 -19.83
CA ALA A 14 -10.08 -6.21 -20.07
C ALA A 14 -9.81 -5.17 -18.96
N ALA A 15 -9.77 -5.60 -17.69
CA ALA A 15 -9.41 -4.74 -16.58
C ALA A 15 -7.96 -4.25 -16.68
N ALA A 16 -7.01 -5.11 -17.05
CA ALA A 16 -5.61 -4.70 -17.26
C ALA A 16 -5.48 -3.65 -18.37
N LEU A 17 -6.17 -3.83 -19.50
CA LEU A 17 -6.19 -2.86 -20.59
C LEU A 17 -6.80 -1.52 -20.15
N LEU A 18 -7.88 -1.57 -19.37
CA LEU A 18 -8.48 -0.36 -18.81
C LEU A 18 -7.52 0.36 -17.84
N TRP A 19 -6.79 -0.37 -17.01
CA TRP A 19 -5.75 0.19 -16.16
C TRP A 19 -4.63 0.84 -16.96
N LEU A 20 -4.20 0.24 -18.07
CA LEU A 20 -3.21 0.85 -18.96
C LEU A 20 -3.73 2.18 -19.53
N VAL A 21 -5.01 2.26 -19.91
CA VAL A 21 -5.61 3.53 -20.35
C VAL A 21 -5.54 4.57 -19.23
N PHE A 22 -5.95 4.23 -18.00
CA PHE A 22 -5.86 5.16 -16.86
C PHE A 22 -4.43 5.61 -16.58
N LEU A 23 -3.47 4.68 -16.61
CA LEU A 23 -2.05 4.97 -16.38
C LEU A 23 -1.47 5.86 -17.48
N CYS A 24 -1.83 5.65 -18.75
CA CYS A 24 -1.44 6.50 -19.86
C CYS A 24 -2.03 7.92 -19.72
N VAL A 25 -3.31 8.02 -19.35
CA VAL A 25 -3.97 9.31 -19.10
C VAL A 25 -3.32 10.04 -17.93
N GLY A 26 -3.00 9.33 -16.84
CA GLY A 26 -2.30 9.90 -15.70
C GLY A 26 -0.86 10.31 -16.00
N TYR A 27 -0.19 9.71 -16.99
CA TYR A 27 1.19 10.08 -17.33
C TYR A 27 1.28 11.50 -17.91
N VAL A 28 0.33 11.85 -18.78
CA VAL A 28 0.26 13.13 -19.53
C VAL A 28 -1.14 13.75 -19.44
N PRO A 29 -1.59 14.16 -18.23
CA PRO A 29 -2.97 14.58 -18.02
C PRO A 29 -3.33 15.83 -18.83
N GLU A 30 -2.40 16.78 -18.95
CA GLU A 30 -2.61 18.03 -19.71
C GLU A 30 -2.82 17.79 -21.21
N GLU A 31 -2.00 16.95 -21.83
CA GLU A 31 -2.11 16.65 -23.28
C GLU A 31 -3.40 15.89 -23.60
N VAL A 32 -3.75 14.89 -22.79
CA VAL A 32 -5.01 14.16 -22.94
C VAL A 32 -6.18 15.12 -22.80
N PHE A 33 -6.06 16.09 -21.89
CA PHE A 33 -7.12 17.03 -21.67
C PHE A 33 -7.27 18.06 -22.78
N ALA A 34 -6.16 18.59 -23.28
CA ALA A 34 -6.13 19.43 -24.47
C ALA A 34 -6.76 18.69 -25.67
N PHE A 35 -6.41 17.42 -25.86
CA PHE A 35 -6.98 16.57 -26.90
C PHE A 35 -8.50 16.39 -26.75
N LEU A 36 -8.98 16.00 -25.56
CA LEU A 36 -10.41 15.79 -25.31
C LEU A 36 -11.22 17.09 -25.48
N ARG A 37 -10.67 18.23 -25.07
CA ARG A 37 -11.31 19.54 -25.28
C ARG A 37 -11.39 19.90 -26.76
N ALA A 38 -10.32 19.66 -27.52
CA ALA A 38 -10.31 19.92 -28.97
C ALA A 38 -11.38 19.08 -29.69
N GLN A 39 -11.56 17.82 -29.29
CA GLN A 39 -12.61 16.96 -29.84
C GLN A 39 -14.02 17.38 -29.37
N GLY A 40 -14.17 17.80 -28.12
CA GLY A 40 -15.45 18.20 -27.54
C GLY A 40 -15.95 19.60 -27.96
N ARG A 41 -15.11 20.42 -28.60
CA ARG A 41 -15.41 21.81 -28.97
C ARG A 41 -15.94 22.66 -27.79
N VAL A 42 -15.52 22.34 -26.57
CA VAL A 42 -15.98 23.00 -25.35
C VAL A 42 -15.14 24.26 -25.11
N VAL A 43 -15.80 25.38 -24.79
CA VAL A 43 -15.13 26.65 -24.48
C VAL A 43 -14.25 26.49 -23.25
N THR A 44 -12.99 26.96 -23.35
CA THR A 44 -12.01 26.92 -22.26
C THR A 44 -12.39 27.91 -21.17
N GLN A 45 -13.19 27.47 -20.21
CA GLN A 45 -13.28 28.15 -18.92
C GLN A 45 -12.25 27.54 -17.98
N ASP A 46 -11.43 28.38 -17.36
CA ASP A 46 -10.52 28.00 -16.28
C ASP A 46 -11.33 27.73 -15.00
N ALA A 47 -12.09 26.64 -15.01
CA ALA A 47 -12.76 26.12 -13.83
C ALA A 47 -11.75 25.29 -13.00
N MET A 48 -11.85 25.31 -11.67
CA MET A 48 -10.97 24.47 -10.83
C MET A 48 -11.07 22.98 -11.18
N VAL A 49 -12.26 22.50 -11.58
CA VAL A 49 -12.49 21.12 -12.04
C VAL A 49 -11.69 20.75 -13.30
N ASN A 50 -11.18 21.76 -14.00
CA ASN A 50 -10.38 21.68 -15.22
C ASN A 50 -8.86 21.65 -14.90
N SER A 51 -8.48 21.49 -13.63
CA SER A 51 -7.08 21.50 -13.21
C SER A 51 -6.44 20.11 -13.34
N PRO A 52 -5.29 19.97 -14.03
CA PRO A 52 -4.59 18.69 -14.13
C PRO A 52 -4.18 18.16 -12.74
N TYR A 53 -3.97 19.04 -11.77
CA TYR A 53 -3.65 18.66 -10.39
C TYR A 53 -4.79 17.91 -9.69
N LEU A 54 -6.06 18.21 -10.00
CA LEU A 54 -7.18 17.45 -9.46
C LEU A 54 -7.22 16.03 -10.02
N ILE A 55 -6.88 15.85 -11.30
CA ILE A 55 -6.76 14.53 -11.92
C ILE A 55 -5.63 13.74 -11.26
N THR A 56 -4.46 14.36 -11.09
CA THR A 56 -3.32 13.78 -10.37
C THR A 56 -3.71 13.34 -8.96
N MET A 57 -4.35 14.22 -8.17
CA MET A 57 -4.80 13.91 -6.81
C MET A 57 -5.84 12.79 -6.81
N GLY A 58 -6.83 12.86 -7.70
CA GLY A 58 -7.89 11.86 -7.82
C GLY A 58 -7.35 10.47 -8.14
N PHE A 59 -6.48 10.35 -9.15
CA PHE A 59 -5.86 9.07 -9.48
C PHE A 59 -4.93 8.55 -8.39
N SER A 60 -4.22 9.43 -7.70
CA SER A 60 -3.33 9.04 -6.60
C SER A 60 -4.10 8.52 -5.38
N LEU A 61 -5.20 9.18 -5.02
CA LEU A 61 -6.10 8.71 -3.98
C LEU A 61 -6.77 7.40 -4.38
N TYR A 62 -7.22 7.30 -5.63
CA TYR A 62 -7.87 6.10 -6.15
C TYR A 62 -6.92 4.89 -6.12
N ILE A 63 -5.68 5.03 -6.60
CA ILE A 63 -4.72 3.92 -6.62
C ILE A 63 -4.26 3.52 -5.20
N GLY A 64 -4.12 4.51 -4.30
CA GLY A 64 -3.86 4.24 -2.89
C GLY A 64 -5.02 3.47 -2.22
N TYR A 65 -6.26 3.90 -2.44
CA TYR A 65 -7.44 3.20 -1.94
C TYR A 65 -7.61 1.81 -2.55
N PHE A 66 -7.32 1.66 -3.84
CA PHE A 66 -7.30 0.35 -4.50
C PHE A 66 -6.30 -0.59 -3.82
N ALA A 67 -5.06 -0.12 -3.59
CA ALA A 67 -4.04 -0.89 -2.89
C ALA A 67 -4.46 -1.23 -1.45
N TYR A 68 -5.12 -0.31 -0.73
CA TYR A 68 -5.69 -0.56 0.59
C TYR A 68 -6.66 -1.74 0.57
N GLN A 69 -7.63 -1.72 -0.36
CA GLN A 69 -8.64 -2.78 -0.45
C GLN A 69 -8.02 -4.13 -0.80
N ARG A 70 -7.07 -4.17 -1.76
CA ARG A 70 -6.38 -5.41 -2.13
C ARG A 70 -5.51 -5.95 -0.99
N CYS A 71 -4.88 -5.07 -0.21
CA CYS A 71 -4.15 -5.46 0.98
C CYS A 71 -5.07 -6.09 2.04
N ARG A 72 -6.25 -5.51 2.28
CA ARG A 72 -7.24 -6.08 3.21
C ARG A 72 -7.75 -7.44 2.78
N GLU A 73 -7.99 -7.63 1.49
CA GLU A 73 -8.36 -8.94 0.93
C GLU A 73 -7.25 -9.99 1.10
N SER A 74 -6.00 -9.57 1.26
CA SER A 74 -4.86 -10.46 1.54
C SER A 74 -4.74 -10.85 3.02
N GLY A 75 -5.64 -10.37 3.90
CA GLY A 75 -5.68 -10.71 5.32
C GLY A 75 -4.68 -9.96 6.22
N LEU A 76 -4.03 -8.91 5.71
CA LEU A 76 -3.10 -8.09 6.50
C LEU A 76 -3.80 -7.15 7.48
N GLY A 77 -3.06 -6.74 8.52
CA GLY A 77 -3.50 -5.76 9.52
C GLY A 77 -3.91 -4.42 8.90
N SER A 78 -4.87 -3.75 9.54
CA SER A 78 -5.42 -2.49 9.02
C SER A 78 -4.38 -1.37 8.95
N ALA A 79 -3.46 -1.31 9.92
CA ALA A 79 -2.36 -0.35 9.98
C ALA A 79 -1.36 -0.57 8.84
N ASP A 80 -0.93 -1.82 8.62
CA ASP A 80 -0.05 -2.18 7.49
C ASP A 80 -0.67 -1.82 6.14
N CYS A 81 -1.96 -2.11 5.97
CA CYS A 81 -2.65 -1.75 4.75
C CYS A 81 -2.75 -0.24 4.55
N GLN A 82 -2.94 0.55 5.60
CA GLN A 82 -2.92 2.02 5.50
C GLN A 82 -1.53 2.53 5.09
N ALA A 83 -0.46 2.01 5.68
CA ALA A 83 0.91 2.40 5.34
C ALA A 83 1.24 2.12 3.86
N ARG A 84 0.89 0.92 3.38
CA ARG A 84 1.07 0.53 1.97
C ARG A 84 0.21 1.35 1.03
N ALA A 85 -1.04 1.62 1.40
CA ALA A 85 -1.94 2.47 0.63
C ALA A 85 -1.40 3.90 0.50
N LEU A 86 -0.86 4.46 1.58
CA LEU A 86 -0.22 5.77 1.57
C LEU A 86 1.03 5.76 0.69
N GLN A 87 1.88 4.73 0.80
CA GLN A 87 3.06 4.57 -0.05
C GLN A 87 2.69 4.51 -1.55
N VAL A 88 1.69 3.71 -1.91
CA VAL A 88 1.21 3.60 -3.30
C VAL A 88 0.55 4.91 -3.75
N GLY A 89 -0.17 5.61 -2.86
CA GLY A 89 -0.74 6.92 -3.14
C GLY A 89 0.32 8.00 -3.42
N ILE A 90 1.38 8.05 -2.60
CA ILE A 90 2.54 8.94 -2.83
C ILE A 90 3.22 8.61 -4.16
N LEU A 91 3.37 7.32 -4.46
CA LEU A 91 3.92 6.88 -5.73
C LEU A 91 3.03 7.29 -6.92
N GLY A 92 1.71 7.21 -6.74
CA GLY A 92 0.72 7.76 -7.67
C GLY A 92 0.91 9.25 -7.90
N LEU A 93 1.12 10.04 -6.83
CA LEU A 93 1.35 11.49 -6.95
C LEU A 93 2.59 11.78 -7.78
N LEU A 94 3.68 11.04 -7.55
CA LEU A 94 4.92 11.21 -8.30
C LEU A 94 4.77 10.77 -9.76
N ALA A 95 4.08 9.65 -10.00
CA ALA A 95 3.86 9.10 -11.34
C ALA A 95 2.93 10.00 -12.18
N PHE A 96 1.90 10.58 -11.56
CA PHE A 96 0.90 11.40 -12.24
C PHE A 96 1.13 12.90 -12.11
N LEU A 97 2.30 13.32 -11.60
CA LEU A 97 2.66 14.72 -11.49
C LEU A 97 2.61 15.40 -12.87
N ASN A 98 1.85 16.49 -13.00
CA ASN A 98 1.74 17.20 -14.27
C ASN A 98 3.04 17.96 -14.55
N ILE A 99 3.86 17.43 -15.45
CA ILE A 99 5.07 18.08 -15.95
C ILE A 99 4.91 18.17 -17.46
N PRO A 100 4.88 19.39 -18.03
CA PRO A 100 4.76 19.56 -19.47
C PRO A 100 5.93 18.86 -20.18
N LEU A 101 5.63 18.03 -21.19
CA LEU A 101 6.67 17.37 -21.98
C LEU A 101 7.57 18.39 -22.69
N GLN A 102 7.02 19.55 -23.01
CA GLN A 102 7.74 20.69 -23.58
C GLN A 102 8.94 21.10 -22.72
N THR A 103 8.80 21.08 -21.38
CA THR A 103 9.88 21.39 -20.45
C THR A 103 11.06 20.42 -20.58
N LEU A 104 10.82 19.15 -20.96
CA LEU A 104 11.89 18.19 -21.19
C LEU A 104 12.69 18.52 -22.47
N PHE A 105 12.01 18.92 -23.54
CA PHE A 105 12.69 19.30 -24.79
C PHE A 105 13.45 20.62 -24.65
N GLU A 106 12.86 21.58 -23.94
CA GLU A 106 13.48 22.87 -23.62
C GLU A 106 14.62 22.76 -22.60
N ALA A 107 14.70 21.67 -21.83
CA ALA A 107 15.76 21.47 -20.84
C ALA A 107 17.17 21.56 -21.44
N SER A 108 17.32 21.21 -22.72
CA SER A 108 18.58 21.33 -23.48
C SER A 108 19.05 22.77 -23.63
N GLN A 109 18.12 23.73 -23.68
CA GLN A 109 18.39 25.16 -23.89
C GLN A 109 18.74 25.90 -22.59
N ILE A 110 18.50 25.28 -21.42
CA ILE A 110 18.79 25.89 -20.12
C ILE A 110 20.31 26.03 -19.93
N PRO A 111 20.86 27.25 -19.78
CA PRO A 111 22.31 27.46 -19.68
C PRO A 111 22.91 26.97 -18.34
N VAL A 112 22.07 26.77 -17.32
CA VAL A 112 22.50 26.33 -15.98
C VAL A 112 22.50 24.79 -15.90
N PRO A 113 23.68 24.13 -15.77
CA PRO A 113 23.76 22.68 -15.80
C PRO A 113 23.07 22.01 -14.61
N ARG A 114 23.11 22.63 -13.43
CA ARG A 114 22.45 22.09 -12.22
C ARG A 114 20.93 21.98 -12.41
N LEU A 115 20.29 22.99 -13.01
CA LEU A 115 18.85 22.99 -13.26
C LEU A 115 18.49 21.94 -14.30
N ARG A 116 19.30 21.80 -15.36
CA ARG A 116 19.14 20.78 -16.40
C ARG A 116 19.13 19.36 -15.81
N THR A 117 20.12 19.03 -14.96
CA THR A 117 20.18 17.72 -14.30
C THR A 117 18.97 17.49 -13.40
N LEU A 118 18.47 18.52 -12.73
CA LEU A 118 17.29 18.44 -11.88
C LEU A 118 16.04 18.11 -12.70
N VAL A 119 15.83 18.77 -13.84
CA VAL A 119 14.68 18.49 -14.74
C VAL A 119 14.72 17.04 -15.24
N TYR A 120 15.88 16.57 -15.72
CA TYR A 120 16.03 15.17 -16.12
C TYR A 120 15.82 14.19 -14.96
N GLY A 121 16.31 14.52 -13.77
CA GLY A 121 16.13 13.72 -12.56
C GLY A 121 14.66 13.58 -12.17
N ILE A 122 13.90 14.67 -12.21
CA ILE A 122 12.45 14.63 -11.95
C ILE A 122 11.74 13.77 -13.01
N PHE A 123 12.06 13.95 -14.29
CA PHE A 123 11.42 13.19 -15.37
C PHE A 123 11.72 11.69 -15.27
N LEU A 124 12.96 11.35 -14.92
CA LEU A 124 13.38 9.98 -14.65
C LEU A 124 12.64 9.39 -13.45
N ALA A 125 12.57 10.12 -12.33
CA ALA A 125 11.86 9.67 -11.13
C ALA A 125 10.36 9.46 -11.40
N LYS A 126 9.70 10.38 -12.11
CA LYS A 126 8.31 10.24 -12.57
C LYS A 126 8.13 9.01 -13.45
N SER A 127 9.01 8.80 -14.42
CA SER A 127 8.93 7.66 -15.35
C SER A 127 9.17 6.33 -14.63
N MET A 128 10.09 6.29 -13.67
CA MET A 128 10.32 5.11 -12.83
C MET A 128 9.13 4.79 -11.93
N ALA A 129 8.53 5.80 -11.29
CA ALA A 129 7.32 5.64 -10.50
C ALA A 129 6.15 5.12 -11.34
N TRP A 130 5.97 5.69 -12.53
CA TRP A 130 4.94 5.25 -13.48
C TRP A 130 5.16 3.81 -13.95
N LEU A 131 6.39 3.46 -14.37
CA LEU A 131 6.74 2.09 -14.77
C LEU A 131 6.54 1.09 -13.64
N TYR A 132 6.85 1.47 -12.40
CA TYR A 132 6.62 0.63 -11.24
C TYR A 132 5.13 0.37 -11.02
N LEU A 133 4.27 1.39 -11.12
CA LEU A 133 2.82 1.22 -11.03
C LEU A 133 2.28 0.35 -12.16
N CYS A 134 2.75 0.54 -13.40
CA CYS A 134 2.43 -0.33 -14.54
C CYS A 134 2.83 -1.78 -14.23
N GLY A 135 4.04 -2.00 -13.70
CA GLY A 135 4.53 -3.32 -13.30
C GLY A 135 3.68 -3.96 -12.21
N LEU A 136 3.26 -3.20 -11.20
CA LEU A 136 2.36 -3.68 -10.15
C LEU A 136 1.01 -4.11 -10.72
N MET A 137 0.38 -3.28 -11.56
CA MET A 137 -0.92 -3.60 -12.17
C MET A 137 -0.80 -4.79 -13.12
N PHE A 138 0.26 -4.85 -13.92
CA PHE A 138 0.54 -5.99 -14.79
C PHE A 138 0.71 -7.27 -13.98
N ARG A 139 1.53 -7.25 -12.92
CA ARG A 139 1.73 -8.41 -12.03
C ARG A 139 0.43 -8.82 -11.34
N TYR A 140 -0.41 -7.87 -10.94
CA TYR A 140 -1.69 -8.17 -10.32
C TYR A 140 -2.66 -8.88 -11.29
N TYR A 141 -2.88 -8.34 -12.50
CA TYR A 141 -3.87 -8.92 -13.43
C TYR A 141 -3.34 -10.09 -14.27
N VAL A 142 -2.09 -10.03 -14.74
CA VAL A 142 -1.53 -11.03 -15.65
C VAL A 142 -0.96 -12.22 -14.90
N LEU A 143 -0.25 -11.98 -13.78
CA LEU A 143 0.28 -13.06 -12.95
C LEU A 143 -0.71 -13.55 -11.89
N ARG A 144 -1.91 -12.94 -11.81
CA ARG A 144 -2.99 -13.30 -10.87
C ARG A 144 -2.54 -13.41 -9.41
N ASN A 145 -1.48 -12.70 -9.07
CA ASN A 145 -0.97 -12.76 -7.72
C ASN A 145 -1.80 -11.79 -6.87
N ALA A 146 -2.76 -12.33 -6.12
CA ALA A 146 -3.61 -11.55 -5.23
C ALA A 146 -2.78 -10.86 -4.13
N ASN A 147 -1.66 -11.47 -3.74
CA ASN A 147 -0.81 -11.03 -2.64
C ASN A 147 0.21 -9.95 -3.06
N VAL A 148 0.18 -9.45 -4.29
CA VAL A 148 1.14 -8.43 -4.76
C VAL A 148 1.15 -7.19 -3.87
N PHE A 149 -0.03 -6.77 -3.43
CA PHE A 149 -0.16 -5.62 -2.53
C PHE A 149 0.19 -5.97 -1.08
N GLY A 150 0.13 -7.26 -0.71
CA GLY A 150 0.57 -7.80 0.58
C GLY A 150 2.08 -8.12 0.66
N ASP A 151 2.75 -8.25 -0.49
CA ASP A 151 4.19 -8.50 -0.57
C ASP A 151 5.03 -7.22 -0.82
N LEU A 152 4.37 -6.06 -0.98
CA LEU A 152 5.07 -4.78 -1.08
C LEU A 152 5.96 -4.54 0.15
N ALA A 153 7.25 -4.27 -0.08
CA ALA A 153 8.16 -3.88 0.99
C ALA A 153 7.63 -2.58 1.63
N SER A 154 7.30 -2.66 2.92
CA SER A 154 6.85 -1.49 3.68
C SER A 154 8.02 -0.53 3.85
N LEU A 155 7.88 0.70 3.36
CA LEU A 155 8.85 1.77 3.63
C LEU A 155 8.68 2.37 5.02
N PHE A 156 7.59 2.03 5.73
CA PHE A 156 7.27 2.54 7.05
C PHE A 156 7.39 1.41 8.08
N PRO A 157 8.55 1.25 8.75
CA PRO A 157 8.75 0.18 9.72
C PRO A 157 7.90 0.34 10.99
N SER A 158 7.28 1.51 11.21
CA SER A 158 6.48 1.80 12.40
C SER A 158 5.20 0.98 12.51
N SER A 159 4.75 0.30 11.45
CA SER A 159 3.54 -0.52 11.50
C SER A 159 3.80 -1.94 12.04
N HIS A 160 5.04 -2.45 11.92
CA HIS A 160 5.38 -3.79 12.42
C HIS A 160 5.41 -3.87 13.96
N THR A 161 5.73 -2.77 14.64
CA THR A 161 5.89 -2.78 16.11
C THR A 161 4.55 -2.84 16.85
N ALA A 162 3.47 -2.30 16.28
CA ALA A 162 2.17 -2.23 16.96
C ALA A 162 1.50 -3.61 17.11
N ASP A 163 1.64 -4.48 16.11
CA ASP A 163 1.07 -5.83 16.17
C ASP A 163 1.90 -6.73 17.11
N GLU A 164 3.22 -6.57 17.14
CA GLU A 164 4.11 -7.33 18.04
C GLU A 164 3.92 -6.92 19.52
N GLU A 165 3.67 -5.63 19.79
CA GLU A 165 3.40 -5.12 21.14
C GLU A 165 2.00 -5.52 21.63
N LEU A 166 0.98 -5.55 20.77
CA LEU A 166 -0.35 -6.05 21.13
C LEU A 166 -0.40 -7.57 21.30
N GLU A 167 0.37 -8.33 20.50
CA GLU A 167 0.48 -9.79 20.67
C GLU A 167 1.23 -10.15 21.95
N THR A 168 2.29 -9.41 22.29
CA THR A 168 3.00 -9.59 23.58
C THR A 168 2.13 -9.19 24.77
N LEU A 169 1.39 -8.09 24.70
CA LEU A 169 0.46 -7.67 25.76
C LEU A 169 -0.72 -8.63 25.94
N GLY A 170 -1.27 -9.15 24.84
CA GLY A 170 -2.30 -10.19 24.85
C GLY A 170 -1.80 -11.51 25.45
N ARG A 171 -0.56 -11.90 25.12
CA ARG A 171 0.09 -13.10 25.68
C ARG A 171 0.40 -12.94 27.17
N THR A 172 0.81 -11.75 27.64
CA THR A 172 1.03 -11.50 29.07
C THR A 172 -0.26 -11.47 29.89
N ASN A 173 -1.37 -10.97 29.34
CA ASN A 173 -2.67 -11.00 30.03
C ASN A 173 -3.32 -12.40 30.04
N SER A 174 -2.91 -13.32 29.16
CA SER A 174 -3.37 -14.71 29.17
C SER A 174 -2.71 -15.57 30.27
N VAL A 175 -1.63 -15.10 30.92
CA VAL A 175 -0.88 -15.87 31.92
C VAL A 175 -1.24 -15.46 33.36
N ALA A 176 -2.09 -14.45 33.55
CA ALA A 176 -2.40 -13.87 34.86
C ALA A 176 -3.68 -14.42 35.54
N TRP A 177 -4.24 -15.54 35.09
CA TRP A 177 -5.25 -16.28 35.87
C TRP A 177 -4.57 -17.42 36.63
N ILE A 178 -3.73 -17.06 37.60
CA ILE A 178 -3.41 -17.99 38.70
C ILE A 178 -4.69 -18.03 39.55
N ASP A 179 -5.39 -19.15 39.47
CA ASP A 179 -6.56 -19.46 40.28
C ASP A 179 -6.15 -19.46 41.77
N PRO A 180 -6.67 -18.55 42.63
CA PRO A 180 -6.28 -18.50 44.04
C PRO A 180 -6.88 -19.63 44.88
N SER A 181 -7.63 -20.57 44.29
CA SER A 181 -8.43 -21.56 45.03
C SER A 181 -7.67 -22.79 45.53
N ASP A 182 -6.37 -22.94 45.27
CA ASP A 182 -5.59 -24.15 45.61
C ASP A 182 -4.78 -24.09 46.92
N SER A 183 -5.11 -23.21 47.88
CA SER A 183 -4.32 -23.08 49.14
C SER A 183 -4.98 -23.56 50.43
N GLU A 184 -6.18 -24.15 50.39
CA GLU A 184 -6.84 -24.72 51.59
C GLU A 184 -7.16 -26.22 51.44
N SER A 185 -6.20 -27.10 51.73
CA SER A 185 -6.48 -28.41 52.36
C SER A 185 -5.20 -29.12 52.77
N GLY A 186 -4.90 -29.14 54.07
CA GLY A 186 -3.74 -29.86 54.58
C GLY A 186 -3.54 -29.87 56.09
N VAL A 187 -4.61 -29.72 56.88
CA VAL A 187 -4.61 -30.08 58.30
C VAL A 187 -4.93 -31.57 58.41
N ARG A 188 -3.96 -32.40 58.76
CA ARG A 188 -4.23 -33.71 59.36
C ARG A 188 -3.09 -34.16 60.28
N ASP A 189 -3.33 -33.94 61.56
CA ASP A 189 -3.08 -34.86 62.68
C ASP A 189 -1.89 -35.83 62.58
N GLU A 190 -0.81 -35.53 63.30
CA GLU A 190 0.04 -36.56 63.89
C GLU A 190 0.18 -36.29 65.39
N LYS A 191 -0.80 -36.83 66.12
CA LYS A 191 -0.81 -36.94 67.57
C LYS A 191 0.07 -38.12 68.00
N SER A 192 0.87 -37.86 69.02
CA SER A 192 1.01 -38.71 70.20
C SER A 192 1.79 -40.02 70.04
N SER A 193 3.05 -40.02 70.50
CA SER A 193 3.70 -41.17 71.18
C SER A 193 5.06 -40.73 71.77
N ALA A 194 5.08 -40.08 72.94
CA ALA A 194 6.30 -39.94 73.75
C ALA A 194 5.95 -39.51 75.20
N VAL A 195 5.48 -40.47 75.98
CA VAL A 195 5.31 -40.46 77.46
C VAL A 195 5.53 -41.94 77.81
N GLU A 196 6.37 -42.40 78.71
CA GLU A 196 7.27 -41.81 79.70
C GLU A 196 8.12 -42.98 80.21
N ASN A 197 9.42 -42.75 80.32
CA ASN A 197 10.38 -43.71 80.82
C ASN A 197 10.94 -43.10 82.11
N ASP A 198 10.57 -43.64 83.27
CA ASP A 198 11.45 -43.63 84.43
C ASP A 198 11.02 -44.67 85.48
N ARG A 199 12.04 -45.32 86.03
CA ARG A 199 12.02 -46.41 87.00
C ARG A 199 13.08 -46.11 88.05
#